data_AF-A0A0F9CUS8-F1
#
_entry.id   AF-A0A0F9CUS8-F1
#
_cell.length_a   1.000
_cell.length_b   1.000
_cell.length_c   1.000
_cell.angle_alpha   90.00
_cell.angle_beta   90.00
_cell.angle_gamma   90.00
#
_symmetry.space_group_name_H-M   'P 1'
#
loop_
_entity.id
_entity.type
_entity.pdbx_description
1 polymer ?
#
loop_
_entity_poly.entity_id
_entity_poly.type
_entity_poly.pdbx_seq_one_letter_code
_entity_poly.pdbx_strand_id
1 'polypeptide(L)'
;MARVRSFKTIKPQVWIPPIYSANYKVTIERSDGTIDDITDILLNLKIEDGVTESIGNFEFEIPNPNETYSDVWNGMEIFRFYCDYASGTPTTLRFRGRVEKPSKRNNNVLVTGRSEALFVHGQDVHKDYVAQDIGFIIKDLFDTYGQDRYDTSEIDTSTGTTVTMTFSDIPFWDAIESVCLAVTYDCYVANDLVVKFFASGSILNTTDAIVHEYNLIEVGDFAPDLQFIKNQIRVIGGVIDGVQVIYTANDTAANQTIYGTRRETINDDGIITTAAAKELADFILSEKKDPPTIGDVKGLLLATIQPGEKIRLSSPLENLQPGAYRIITHTHEIGDEGLFTTVKINKESKRVSHVLKERIQREHRRTDASGNVDDLDYSEIELFNIPTGVTSSTEITGGVLKLQTGESSGTWVSSAYGPGDSRIFESVKVDLVGDNLPGATIEVSYDSGVS
;
A
#
# COMPACT_ATOMS: atom_id res chain seq x y z
N MET A 1 25.10 -40.96 7.63
CA MET A 1 24.78 -40.73 6.20
C MET A 1 23.52 -39.89 6.13
N ALA A 2 23.60 -38.66 5.62
CA ALA A 2 22.43 -37.82 5.41
C ALA A 2 21.61 -38.35 4.23
N ARG A 3 20.36 -38.77 4.48
CA ARG A 3 19.41 -39.15 3.41
C ARG A 3 18.98 -37.88 2.68
N VAL A 4 19.29 -37.77 1.40
CA VAL A 4 18.72 -36.75 0.49
C VAL A 4 17.20 -36.94 0.46
N ARG A 5 16.45 -35.95 0.96
CA ARG A 5 15.00 -36.06 1.18
C ARG A 5 14.14 -35.85 -0.07
N SER A 6 14.65 -35.18 -1.11
CA SER A 6 14.08 -35.17 -2.46
C SER A 6 15.01 -34.45 -3.44
N PHE A 7 14.95 -34.82 -4.73
CA PHE A 7 15.54 -34.03 -5.81
C PHE A 7 14.53 -32.98 -6.26
N LYS A 8 14.85 -31.69 -6.06
CA LYS A 8 14.04 -30.60 -6.63
C LYS A 8 14.34 -30.52 -8.12
N THR A 9 13.39 -30.91 -8.97
CA THR A 9 13.51 -30.73 -10.42
C THR A 9 13.57 -29.23 -10.73
N ILE A 10 14.73 -28.75 -11.17
CA ILE A 10 14.91 -27.37 -11.64
C ILE A 10 14.50 -27.35 -13.11
N LYS A 11 13.42 -26.63 -13.44
CA LYS A 11 13.07 -26.36 -14.83
C LYS A 11 13.87 -25.14 -15.29
N PRO A 12 14.86 -25.27 -16.20
CA PRO A 12 15.58 -24.12 -16.70
C PRO A 12 14.59 -23.20 -17.43
N GLN A 13 14.70 -21.91 -17.17
CA GLN A 13 13.96 -20.88 -17.88
C GLN A 13 14.99 -20.06 -18.67
N VAL A 14 14.76 -19.94 -19.98
CA VAL A 14 15.61 -19.14 -20.87
C VAL A 14 14.78 -17.94 -21.30
N TRP A 15 15.34 -16.75 -21.14
CA TRP A 15 14.76 -15.55 -21.72
C TRP A 15 15.17 -15.45 -23.18
N ILE A 16 14.20 -15.15 -24.04
CA ILE A 16 14.43 -14.91 -25.46
C ILE A 16 14.15 -13.42 -25.66
N PRO A 17 15.16 -12.60 -25.99
CA PRO A 17 14.94 -11.18 -26.22
C PRO A 17 14.00 -10.96 -27.42
N PRO A 18 13.28 -9.83 -27.47
CA PRO A 18 12.57 -9.40 -28.66
C PRO A 18 13.48 -9.35 -29.90
N ILE A 19 12.92 -9.60 -31.08
CA ILE A 19 13.68 -9.68 -32.34
C ILE A 19 14.31 -8.33 -32.70
N TYR A 20 13.63 -7.23 -32.37
CA TYR A 20 14.08 -5.87 -32.62
C TYR A 20 14.35 -5.15 -31.30
N SER A 21 15.23 -4.16 -31.32
CA SER A 21 15.40 -3.22 -30.20
C SER A 21 14.12 -2.39 -30.00
N ALA A 22 13.90 -1.92 -28.77
CA ALA A 22 12.84 -0.97 -28.51
C ALA A 22 13.07 0.31 -29.32
N ASN A 23 12.02 0.77 -30.02
CA ASN A 23 11.99 2.04 -30.73
C ASN A 23 10.96 2.95 -30.07
N TYR A 24 11.20 4.26 -30.11
CA TYR A 24 10.30 5.25 -29.50
C TYR A 24 9.92 6.37 -30.46
N LYS A 25 8.79 7.03 -30.16
CA LYS A 25 8.32 8.24 -30.82
C LYS A 25 7.68 9.15 -29.79
N VAL A 26 7.91 10.45 -29.91
CA VAL A 26 7.33 11.45 -29.02
C VAL A 26 6.64 12.52 -29.82
N THR A 27 5.39 12.79 -29.46
CA THR A 27 4.61 13.87 -30.07
C THR A 27 3.95 14.75 -29.02
N ILE A 28 3.70 16.00 -29.41
CA ILE A 28 2.95 16.97 -28.62
C ILE A 28 1.81 17.48 -29.48
N GLU A 29 0.58 17.29 -29.02
CA GLU A 29 -0.61 17.84 -29.66
C GLU A 29 -1.02 19.14 -28.97
N ARG A 30 -1.01 20.21 -29.75
CA ARG A 30 -1.41 21.55 -29.34
C ARG A 30 -2.93 21.66 -29.20
N SER A 31 -3.40 22.74 -28.59
CA SER A 31 -4.84 23.00 -28.42
C SER A 31 -5.62 23.17 -29.74
N ASP A 32 -4.93 23.50 -30.85
CA ASP A 32 -5.51 23.60 -32.19
C ASP A 32 -5.50 22.28 -32.98
N GLY A 33 -5.01 21.18 -32.37
CA GLY A 33 -4.89 19.86 -32.99
C GLY A 33 -3.62 19.67 -33.83
N THR A 34 -2.75 20.67 -33.92
CA THR A 34 -1.43 20.52 -34.56
C THR A 34 -0.58 19.53 -33.77
N ILE A 35 0.07 18.60 -34.46
CA ILE A 35 0.96 17.60 -33.85
C ILE A 35 2.41 17.96 -34.18
N ASP A 36 3.17 18.26 -33.14
CA ASP A 36 4.62 18.39 -33.20
C ASP A 36 5.25 17.02 -32.97
N ASP A 37 5.97 16.48 -33.96
CA ASP A 37 6.84 15.33 -33.79
C ASP A 37 8.23 15.82 -33.39
N ILE A 38 8.66 15.50 -32.17
CA ILE A 38 9.93 15.97 -31.61
C ILE A 38 10.95 14.84 -31.45
N THR A 39 10.65 13.64 -31.96
CA THR A 39 11.43 12.43 -31.73
C THR A 39 12.92 12.61 -32.05
N ASP A 40 13.23 13.21 -33.21
CA ASP A 40 14.60 13.34 -33.73
C ASP A 40 15.38 14.51 -33.13
N ILE A 41 14.73 15.38 -32.34
CA ILE A 41 15.35 16.56 -31.74
C ILE A 41 15.39 16.48 -30.21
N LEU A 42 15.01 15.36 -29.61
CA LEU A 42 15.12 15.14 -28.17
C LEU A 42 16.59 15.04 -27.76
N LEU A 43 17.01 15.88 -26.81
CA LEU A 43 18.30 15.75 -26.14
C LEU A 43 18.19 14.76 -24.99
N ASN A 44 17.16 14.94 -24.16
CA ASN A 44 16.88 14.11 -23.00
C ASN A 44 15.37 13.95 -22.87
N LEU A 45 14.94 12.77 -22.44
CA LEU A 45 13.57 12.44 -22.07
C LEU A 45 13.60 11.50 -20.87
N LYS A 46 12.78 11.84 -19.88
CA LYS A 46 12.52 11.03 -18.71
C LYS A 46 11.01 10.86 -18.57
N ILE A 47 10.55 9.62 -18.41
CA ILE A 47 9.14 9.30 -18.13
C ILE A 47 9.13 8.38 -16.93
N GLU A 48 8.49 8.78 -15.83
CA GLU A 48 8.25 7.94 -14.68
C GLU A 48 6.76 7.60 -14.65
N ASP A 49 6.41 6.32 -14.48
CA ASP A 49 5.03 5.90 -14.33
C ASP A 49 4.89 4.83 -13.25
N GLY A 50 3.73 4.76 -12.61
CA GLY A 50 3.55 3.99 -11.39
C GLY A 50 2.10 3.63 -11.07
N VAL A 51 1.93 2.68 -10.13
CA VAL A 51 0.62 2.29 -9.59
C VAL A 51 0.37 2.95 -8.24
N THR A 52 -0.90 3.30 -8.00
CA THR A 52 -1.50 3.64 -6.70
C THR A 52 -0.87 4.81 -5.95
N GLU A 53 0.42 4.78 -5.63
CA GLU A 53 1.14 5.76 -4.82
C GLU A 53 1.80 6.88 -5.66
N SER A 54 1.84 6.72 -6.98
CA SER A 54 2.46 7.69 -7.90
C SER A 54 1.54 8.03 -9.05
N ILE A 55 1.57 9.30 -9.45
CA ILE A 55 1.01 9.76 -10.71
C ILE A 55 2.18 9.93 -11.66
N GLY A 56 2.09 9.33 -12.84
CA GLY A 56 3.16 9.41 -13.83
C GLY A 56 3.57 10.84 -14.16
N ASN A 57 4.85 11.04 -14.43
CA ASN A 57 5.44 12.33 -14.75
C ASN A 57 6.36 12.18 -15.97
N PHE A 58 6.63 13.31 -16.63
CA PHE A 58 7.62 13.34 -17.69
C PHE A 58 8.39 14.66 -17.69
N GLU A 59 9.60 14.58 -18.19
CA GLU A 59 10.49 15.71 -18.44
C GLU A 59 11.21 15.48 -19.77
N PHE A 60 11.30 16.49 -20.62
CA PHE A 60 12.13 16.40 -21.81
C PHE A 60 12.78 17.73 -22.17
N GLU A 61 13.87 17.65 -22.92
CA GLU A 61 14.64 18.80 -23.38
C GLU A 61 14.86 18.72 -24.90
N ILE A 62 14.62 19.82 -25.61
CA ILE A 62 14.91 19.96 -27.05
C ILE A 62 15.75 21.21 -27.32
N PRO A 63 16.60 21.21 -28.36
CA PRO A 63 17.30 22.41 -28.78
C PRO A 63 16.32 23.37 -29.44
N ASN A 64 16.47 24.66 -29.15
CA ASN A 64 15.63 25.73 -29.69
C ASN A 64 16.47 26.98 -30.08
N PRO A 65 17.56 26.84 -30.86
CA PRO A 65 18.45 27.95 -31.20
C PRO A 65 17.80 29.03 -32.06
N ASN A 66 16.77 28.66 -32.83
CA ASN A 66 16.04 29.56 -33.72
C ASN A 66 14.71 30.04 -33.12
N GLU A 67 14.48 29.78 -31.83
CA GLU A 67 13.23 30.13 -31.14
C GLU A 67 11.96 29.53 -31.79
N THR A 68 12.07 28.44 -32.55
CA THR A 68 10.96 27.77 -33.23
C THR A 68 9.88 27.27 -32.26
N TYR A 69 10.28 26.80 -31.08
CA TYR A 69 9.37 26.32 -30.02
C TYR A 69 9.16 27.36 -28.92
N SER A 70 9.60 28.61 -29.14
CA SER A 70 9.31 29.70 -28.21
C SER A 70 7.82 30.00 -28.22
N ASP A 71 7.17 29.84 -27.07
CA ASP A 71 5.76 30.21 -26.84
C ASP A 71 4.75 29.38 -27.68
N VAL A 72 5.24 28.28 -28.27
CA VAL A 72 4.43 27.30 -28.99
C VAL A 72 3.60 26.45 -28.02
N TRP A 73 4.21 26.07 -26.89
CA TRP A 73 3.54 25.34 -25.82
C TRP A 73 3.31 26.28 -24.65
N ASN A 74 2.06 26.33 -24.18
CA ASN A 74 1.58 27.24 -23.14
C ASN A 74 1.02 26.50 -21.93
N GLY A 75 1.07 25.16 -21.93
CA GLY A 75 0.50 24.30 -20.92
C GLY A 75 -0.76 23.60 -21.42
N MET A 76 -1.04 22.44 -20.83
CA MET A 76 -2.15 21.54 -21.13
C MET A 76 -2.13 20.87 -22.51
N GLU A 77 -1.10 21.07 -23.33
CA GLU A 77 -0.87 20.28 -24.54
C GLU A 77 -0.73 18.79 -24.19
N ILE A 78 -1.13 17.91 -25.11
CA ILE A 78 -1.08 16.46 -24.88
C ILE A 78 0.28 15.93 -25.32
N PHE A 79 1.06 15.49 -24.35
CA PHE A 79 2.27 14.71 -24.56
C PHE A 79 1.93 13.24 -24.81
N ARG A 80 2.50 12.65 -25.86
CA ARG A 80 2.38 11.22 -26.17
C ARG A 80 3.73 10.59 -26.38
N PHE A 81 3.95 9.48 -25.70
CA PHE A 81 5.12 8.63 -25.89
C PHE A 81 4.66 7.26 -26.40
N TYR A 82 5.19 6.89 -27.56
CA TYR A 82 4.98 5.60 -28.19
C TYR A 82 6.25 4.77 -28.06
N CYS A 83 6.10 3.50 -27.73
CA CYS A 83 7.23 2.56 -27.67
C CYS A 83 6.76 1.14 -27.98
N ASP A 84 7.49 0.47 -28.88
CA ASP A 84 7.29 -0.94 -29.22
C ASP A 84 8.58 -1.57 -29.76
N TYR A 85 8.55 -2.89 -29.97
CA TYR A 85 9.62 -3.66 -30.60
C TYR A 85 9.36 -3.86 -32.11
N ALA A 86 8.70 -2.91 -32.78
CA ALA A 86 8.50 -2.99 -34.23
C ALA A 86 9.72 -2.49 -35.01
N SER A 87 9.91 -2.97 -36.23
CA SER A 87 11.03 -2.56 -37.11
C SER A 87 10.85 -1.19 -37.76
N GLY A 88 9.75 -0.47 -37.48
CA GLY A 88 9.41 0.81 -38.09
C GLY A 88 9.09 1.88 -37.05
N THR A 89 8.42 2.96 -37.46
CA THR A 89 7.94 3.99 -36.53
C THR A 89 6.98 3.36 -35.51
N PRO A 90 7.23 3.49 -34.21
CA PRO A 90 6.39 2.88 -33.20
C PRO A 90 5.00 3.51 -33.20
N THR A 91 4.00 2.67 -32.98
CA THR A 91 2.58 3.04 -33.03
C THR A 91 1.85 2.75 -31.73
N THR A 92 2.46 1.96 -30.85
CA THR A 92 1.85 1.62 -29.55
C THR A 92 2.05 2.76 -28.56
N LEU A 93 0.96 3.43 -28.18
CA LEU A 93 0.99 4.45 -27.14
C LEU A 93 1.30 3.78 -25.81
N ARG A 94 2.29 4.29 -25.09
CA ARG A 94 2.70 3.78 -23.78
C ARG A 94 2.43 4.74 -22.65
N PHE A 95 2.63 6.03 -22.90
CA PHE A 95 2.37 7.06 -21.91
C PHE A 95 1.68 8.26 -22.56
N ARG A 96 0.76 8.85 -21.81
CA ARG A 96 0.05 10.06 -22.17
C ARG A 96 0.00 11.01 -20.98
N GLY A 97 0.35 12.27 -21.21
CA GLY A 97 0.35 13.29 -20.18
C GLY A 97 0.01 14.68 -20.70
N ARG A 98 0.03 15.64 -19.79
CA ARG A 98 -0.20 17.06 -20.02
C ARG A 98 1.06 17.85 -19.73
N VAL A 99 1.45 18.71 -20.66
CA VAL A 99 2.49 19.71 -20.46
C VAL A 99 2.05 20.67 -19.35
N GLU A 100 2.89 20.89 -18.34
CA GLU A 100 2.56 21.82 -17.25
C GLU A 100 3.45 23.06 -17.27
N LYS A 101 4.75 22.86 -17.54
CA LYS A 101 5.73 23.94 -17.45
C LYS A 101 6.76 23.82 -18.57
N PRO A 102 6.52 24.47 -19.71
CA PRO A 102 7.57 24.76 -20.67
C PRO A 102 8.47 25.88 -20.13
N SER A 103 9.78 25.73 -20.24
CA SER A 103 10.75 26.70 -19.76
C SER A 103 11.92 26.83 -20.74
N LYS A 104 12.41 28.07 -20.93
CA LYS A 104 13.54 28.36 -21.82
C LYS A 104 14.83 28.38 -20.99
N ARG A 105 15.85 27.61 -21.41
CA ARG A 105 17.16 27.55 -20.74
C ARG A 105 18.27 27.37 -21.75
N ASN A 106 19.22 28.31 -21.85
CA ASN A 106 20.43 28.18 -22.68
C ASN A 106 20.17 27.75 -24.14
N ASN A 107 19.22 28.39 -24.82
CA ASN A 107 18.75 28.02 -26.17
C ASN A 107 18.06 26.65 -26.28
N ASN A 108 17.70 26.02 -25.16
CA ASN A 108 16.90 24.81 -25.11
C ASN A 108 15.52 25.13 -24.52
N VAL A 109 14.57 24.25 -24.82
CA VAL A 109 13.26 24.22 -24.17
C VAL A 109 13.18 22.96 -23.32
N LEU A 110 13.06 23.18 -22.01
CA LEU A 110 12.83 22.14 -21.02
C LEU A 110 11.35 22.13 -20.67
N VAL A 111 10.70 20.99 -20.85
CA VAL A 111 9.29 20.80 -20.57
C VAL A 111 9.11 19.74 -19.50
N THR A 112 8.26 20.05 -18.53
CA THR A 112 7.81 19.09 -17.51
C THR A 112 6.30 18.97 -17.53
N GLY A 113 5.80 17.80 -17.15
CA GLY A 113 4.38 17.54 -17.06
C GLY A 113 4.05 16.26 -16.29
N ARG A 114 2.75 15.97 -16.22
CA ARG A 114 2.19 14.82 -15.48
C ARG A 114 1.22 14.03 -16.34
N SER A 115 0.92 12.80 -15.95
CA SER A 115 -0.04 11.94 -16.64
C SER A 115 -1.45 12.55 -16.60
N GLU A 116 -2.38 12.01 -17.38
CA GLU A 116 -3.76 12.50 -17.42
C GLU A 116 -4.50 12.37 -16.08
N ALA A 117 -3.99 11.58 -15.12
CA ALA A 117 -4.49 11.57 -13.74
C ALA A 117 -4.31 12.92 -13.00
N LEU A 118 -3.59 13.88 -13.59
CA LEU A 118 -3.53 15.27 -13.12
C LEU A 118 -4.93 15.88 -12.88
N PHE A 119 -5.95 15.54 -13.67
CA PHE A 119 -7.27 16.20 -13.58
C PHE A 119 -8.06 15.86 -12.31
N VAL A 120 -7.72 14.76 -11.65
CA VAL A 120 -8.29 14.42 -10.34
C VAL A 120 -7.42 14.91 -9.19
N HIS A 121 -6.22 15.40 -9.49
CA HIS A 121 -5.34 15.98 -8.49
C HIS A 121 -5.88 17.34 -8.04
N GLY A 122 -6.08 17.51 -6.73
CA GLY A 122 -6.66 18.71 -6.13
C GLY A 122 -8.18 18.70 -5.99
N GLN A 123 -8.83 17.55 -6.24
CA GLN A 123 -10.21 17.33 -5.81
C GLN A 123 -10.22 16.61 -4.46
N ASP A 124 -11.12 17.02 -3.57
CA ASP A 124 -11.34 16.38 -2.28
C ASP A 124 -12.58 15.48 -2.33
N VAL A 125 -12.47 14.31 -1.69
CA VAL A 125 -13.51 13.27 -1.65
C VAL A 125 -14.25 13.35 -0.32
N HIS A 126 -15.58 13.31 -0.42
CA HIS A 126 -16.51 13.30 0.69
C HIS A 126 -17.59 12.23 0.43
N LYS A 127 -17.32 11.00 0.87
CA LYS A 127 -18.22 9.85 0.65
C LYS A 127 -18.08 8.80 1.75
N ASP A 128 -19.19 8.12 2.00
CA ASP A 128 -19.28 6.98 2.89
C ASP A 128 -19.65 5.73 2.11
N TYR A 129 -18.92 4.65 2.35
CA TYR A 129 -19.19 3.32 1.82
C TYR A 129 -19.38 2.35 2.97
N VAL A 130 -20.47 1.58 2.93
CA VAL A 130 -20.78 0.56 3.94
C VAL A 130 -20.87 -0.79 3.25
N ALA A 131 -19.95 -1.69 3.60
CA ALA A 131 -19.85 -3.05 3.06
C ALA A 131 -19.99 -3.11 1.53
N GLN A 132 -19.33 -2.20 0.82
CA GLN A 132 -19.36 -2.12 -0.64
C GLN A 132 -18.18 -2.87 -1.26
N ASP A 133 -18.37 -3.44 -2.45
CA ASP A 133 -17.29 -4.07 -3.22
C ASP A 133 -16.25 -3.01 -3.61
N ILE A 134 -14.97 -3.33 -3.42
CA ILE A 134 -13.87 -2.41 -3.71
C ILE A 134 -13.86 -1.91 -5.16
N GLY A 135 -14.20 -2.76 -6.13
CA GLY A 135 -14.27 -2.35 -7.52
C GLY A 135 -15.40 -1.36 -7.78
N PHE A 136 -16.53 -1.53 -7.08
CA PHE A 136 -17.60 -0.55 -7.11
C PHE A 136 -17.16 0.80 -6.53
N ILE A 137 -16.45 0.79 -5.39
CA ILE A 137 -15.93 2.02 -4.75
C ILE A 137 -15.01 2.77 -5.72
N ILE A 138 -14.00 2.11 -6.31
CA ILE A 138 -13.07 2.74 -7.26
C ILE A 138 -13.82 3.31 -8.46
N LYS A 139 -14.75 2.54 -9.04
CA LYS A 139 -15.57 2.99 -10.17
C LYS A 139 -16.38 4.23 -9.82
N ASP A 140 -17.09 4.20 -8.68
CA ASP A 140 -17.93 5.30 -8.23
C ASP A 140 -17.12 6.58 -7.93
N LEU A 141 -15.91 6.45 -7.39
CA LEU A 141 -14.99 7.58 -7.21
C LEU A 141 -14.63 8.21 -8.56
N PHE A 142 -14.17 7.42 -9.54
CA PHE A 142 -13.81 7.95 -10.87
C PHE A 142 -15.02 8.50 -11.63
N ASP A 143 -16.19 7.87 -11.55
CA ASP A 143 -17.41 8.38 -12.19
C ASP A 143 -17.86 9.72 -11.55
N THR A 144 -17.73 9.86 -10.23
CA THR A 144 -18.17 11.07 -9.51
C THR A 144 -17.20 12.23 -9.68
N TYR A 145 -15.90 11.99 -9.49
CA TYR A 145 -14.87 13.04 -9.43
C TYR A 145 -14.06 13.17 -10.73
N GLY A 146 -14.09 12.15 -11.60
CA GLY A 146 -13.36 12.13 -12.86
C GLY A 146 -13.99 12.97 -13.98
N GLN A 147 -15.19 13.53 -13.79
CA GLN A 147 -15.87 14.42 -14.73
C GLN A 147 -15.99 13.82 -16.16
N ASP A 148 -16.37 12.55 -16.26
CA ASP A 148 -16.49 11.80 -17.52
C ASP A 148 -15.21 11.70 -18.37
N ARG A 149 -14.03 12.01 -17.78
CA ARG A 149 -12.75 11.96 -18.50
C ARG A 149 -12.17 10.58 -18.64
N TYR A 150 -12.47 9.68 -17.71
CA TYR A 150 -11.85 8.36 -17.64
C TYR A 150 -12.86 7.29 -18.00
N ASP A 151 -12.39 6.25 -18.68
CA ASP A 151 -13.19 5.08 -18.97
C ASP A 151 -13.05 4.09 -17.80
N THR A 152 -14.15 3.85 -17.10
CA THR A 152 -14.24 2.94 -15.96
C THR A 152 -14.88 1.59 -16.32
N SER A 153 -15.08 1.32 -17.61
CA SER A 153 -15.80 0.12 -18.09
C SER A 153 -15.08 -1.20 -17.84
N GLU A 154 -13.75 -1.18 -17.67
CA GLU A 154 -12.94 -2.37 -17.37
C GLU A 154 -12.82 -2.69 -15.87
N ILE A 155 -13.35 -1.85 -14.99
CA ILE A 155 -13.31 -2.11 -13.55
C ILE A 155 -14.31 -3.23 -13.20
N ASP A 156 -13.80 -4.34 -12.68
CA ASP A 156 -14.63 -5.41 -12.12
C ASP A 156 -15.24 -4.94 -10.79
N THR A 157 -16.55 -4.65 -10.79
CA THR A 157 -17.30 -4.23 -9.60
C THR A 157 -17.81 -5.39 -8.75
N SER A 158 -17.31 -6.61 -8.97
CA SER A 158 -17.75 -7.84 -8.29
C SER A 158 -16.56 -8.69 -7.87
N THR A 159 -15.54 -8.05 -7.32
CA THR A 159 -14.33 -8.71 -6.82
C THR A 159 -14.60 -9.70 -5.68
N GLY A 160 -15.73 -9.53 -4.98
CA GLY A 160 -16.12 -10.32 -3.82
C GLY A 160 -15.48 -9.83 -2.51
N THR A 161 -14.72 -8.75 -2.55
CA THR A 161 -14.08 -8.15 -1.38
C THR A 161 -14.82 -6.87 -1.01
N THR A 162 -15.46 -6.85 0.15
CA THR A 162 -16.22 -5.69 0.63
C THR A 162 -15.49 -4.95 1.74
N VAL A 163 -15.59 -3.62 1.73
CA VAL A 163 -15.00 -2.75 2.75
C VAL A 163 -16.00 -1.68 3.20
N THR A 164 -15.78 -1.16 4.41
CA THR A 164 -16.48 0.01 4.96
C THR A 164 -15.46 1.11 5.15
N MET A 165 -15.67 2.26 4.52
CA MET A 165 -14.73 3.38 4.52
C MET A 165 -15.48 4.71 4.48
N THR A 166 -14.96 5.70 5.21
CA THR A 166 -15.47 7.07 5.23
C THR A 166 -14.36 8.01 4.79
N PHE A 167 -14.65 8.84 3.79
CA PHE A 167 -13.77 9.89 3.31
C PHE A 167 -14.36 11.24 3.67
N SER A 168 -13.57 12.07 4.38
CA SER A 168 -13.96 13.43 4.77
C SER A 168 -12.82 14.38 4.39
N ASP A 169 -13.01 15.09 3.28
CA ASP A 169 -12.07 16.07 2.72
C ASP A 169 -10.68 15.48 2.47
N ILE A 170 -10.65 14.26 1.90
CA ILE A 170 -9.41 13.55 1.56
C ILE A 170 -9.11 13.76 0.08
N PRO A 171 -7.87 14.14 -0.31
CA PRO A 171 -7.51 14.26 -1.72
C PRO A 171 -7.86 12.99 -2.50
N PHE A 172 -8.42 13.14 -3.71
CA PHE A 172 -8.95 12.03 -4.50
C PHE A 172 -7.98 10.85 -4.61
N TRP A 173 -6.72 11.13 -4.93
CA TRP A 173 -5.74 10.07 -5.12
C TRP A 173 -5.35 9.38 -3.79
N ASP A 174 -5.35 10.12 -2.68
CA ASP A 174 -5.17 9.54 -1.33
C ASP A 174 -6.34 8.60 -0.97
N ALA A 175 -7.56 8.92 -1.41
CA ALA A 175 -8.72 8.04 -1.22
C ALA A 175 -8.56 6.75 -2.05
N ILE A 176 -8.16 6.85 -3.33
CA ILE A 176 -7.84 5.69 -4.18
C ILE A 176 -6.75 4.82 -3.55
N GLU A 177 -5.65 5.42 -3.09
CA GLU A 177 -4.57 4.71 -2.39
C GLU A 177 -5.10 3.99 -1.16
N SER A 178 -5.91 4.65 -0.34
CA SER A 178 -6.48 4.06 0.87
C SER A 178 -7.35 2.84 0.57
N VAL A 179 -8.20 2.90 -0.47
CA VAL A 179 -9.02 1.76 -0.91
C VAL A 179 -8.12 0.61 -1.38
N CYS A 180 -7.14 0.89 -2.24
CA CYS A 180 -6.25 -0.12 -2.81
C CYS A 180 -5.39 -0.81 -1.74
N LEU A 181 -4.86 -0.05 -0.79
CA LEU A 181 -4.05 -0.58 0.32
C LEU A 181 -4.86 -1.46 1.26
N ALA A 182 -6.15 -1.17 1.49
CA ALA A 182 -6.99 -1.97 2.38
C ALA A 182 -7.16 -3.43 1.92
N VAL A 183 -6.94 -3.72 0.63
CA VAL A 183 -7.28 -5.02 0.02
C VAL A 183 -6.19 -5.59 -0.89
N THR A 184 -5.00 -4.97 -0.94
CA THR A 184 -3.87 -5.40 -1.79
C THR A 184 -4.21 -5.39 -3.30
N TYR A 185 -4.81 -4.29 -3.76
CA TYR A 185 -5.06 -4.03 -5.18
C TYR A 185 -4.18 -2.88 -5.68
N ASP A 186 -4.05 -2.77 -7.00
CA ASP A 186 -3.41 -1.65 -7.67
C ASP A 186 -4.40 -0.94 -8.59
N CYS A 187 -4.24 0.38 -8.67
CA CYS A 187 -4.99 1.23 -9.57
C CYS A 187 -4.06 2.19 -10.32
N TYR A 188 -4.28 2.37 -11.62
CA TYR A 188 -3.66 3.45 -12.39
C TYR A 188 -4.54 3.87 -13.58
N VAL A 189 -4.27 5.05 -14.15
CA VAL A 189 -4.92 5.52 -15.37
C VAL A 189 -4.01 5.23 -16.55
N ALA A 190 -4.45 4.37 -17.47
CA ALA A 190 -3.69 4.02 -18.65
C ALA A 190 -3.65 5.15 -19.69
N ASN A 191 -2.80 4.99 -20.71
CA ASN A 191 -2.56 6.00 -21.73
C ASN A 191 -3.77 6.31 -22.64
N ASP A 192 -4.75 5.42 -22.68
CA ASP A 192 -6.04 5.55 -23.35
C ASP A 192 -7.15 6.12 -22.46
N LEU A 193 -6.81 6.57 -21.25
CA LEU A 193 -7.71 7.03 -20.18
C LEU A 193 -8.56 5.93 -19.54
N VAL A 194 -8.29 4.65 -19.83
CA VAL A 194 -8.96 3.54 -19.14
C VAL A 194 -8.37 3.38 -17.74
N VAL A 195 -9.22 3.35 -16.73
CA VAL A 195 -8.81 3.07 -15.35
C VAL A 195 -8.57 1.57 -15.22
N LYS A 196 -7.34 1.18 -14.90
CA LYS A 196 -6.96 -0.21 -14.64
C LYS A 196 -7.00 -0.45 -13.14
N PHE A 197 -7.79 -1.44 -12.72
CA PHE A 197 -7.92 -1.87 -11.33
C PHE A 197 -7.78 -3.41 -11.26
N PHE A 198 -6.80 -3.90 -10.50
CA PHE A 198 -6.47 -5.33 -10.46
C PHE A 198 -5.79 -5.72 -9.16
N ALA A 199 -5.83 -7.01 -8.80
CA ALA A 199 -5.13 -7.52 -7.63
C ALA A 199 -3.61 -7.34 -7.79
N SER A 200 -2.93 -6.82 -6.78
CA SER A 200 -1.51 -6.49 -6.88
C SER A 200 -0.64 -7.67 -7.27
N GLY A 201 0.18 -7.49 -8.31
CA GLY A 201 1.05 -8.54 -8.81
C GLY A 201 0.33 -9.72 -9.47
N SER A 202 -0.93 -9.57 -9.86
CA SER A 202 -1.65 -10.58 -10.65
C SER A 202 -1.23 -10.59 -12.13
N ILE A 203 -0.75 -9.45 -12.65
CA ILE A 203 -0.37 -9.30 -14.05
C ILE A 203 1.11 -9.65 -14.22
N LEU A 204 1.40 -10.61 -15.11
CA LEU A 204 2.76 -10.98 -15.49
C LEU A 204 3.04 -10.51 -16.91
N ASN A 205 4.02 -9.63 -17.07
CA ASN A 205 4.56 -9.30 -18.37
C ASN A 205 5.54 -10.40 -18.80
N THR A 206 5.24 -11.03 -19.92
CA THR A 206 6.02 -12.14 -20.49
C THR A 206 6.92 -11.70 -21.64
N THR A 207 6.80 -10.45 -22.08
CA THR A 207 7.58 -9.87 -23.18
C THR A 207 8.87 -9.26 -22.66
N ASP A 208 8.77 -8.49 -21.58
CA ASP A 208 9.90 -7.76 -20.99
C ASP A 208 10.53 -8.51 -19.81
N ALA A 209 11.85 -8.42 -19.73
CA ALA A 209 12.64 -8.90 -18.61
C ALA A 209 13.96 -8.11 -18.53
N ILE A 210 14.59 -8.10 -17.37
CA ILE A 210 15.97 -7.62 -17.20
C ILE A 210 16.82 -8.79 -16.71
N VAL A 211 17.73 -9.26 -17.55
CA VAL A 211 18.48 -10.50 -17.33
C VAL A 211 19.98 -10.22 -17.37
N HIS A 212 20.68 -10.77 -16.37
CA HIS A 212 22.13 -10.77 -16.26
C HIS A 212 22.81 -11.20 -17.56
N GLU A 213 23.90 -10.50 -17.95
CA GLU A 213 24.66 -10.70 -19.20
C GLU A 213 23.91 -10.41 -20.52
N TYR A 214 22.64 -10.00 -20.48
CA TYR A 214 21.90 -9.64 -21.71
C TYR A 214 21.57 -8.15 -21.81
N ASN A 215 20.65 -7.67 -20.97
CA ASN A 215 20.15 -6.30 -21.03
C ASN A 215 20.16 -5.61 -19.66
N LEU A 216 20.67 -6.28 -18.62
CA LEU A 216 20.95 -5.67 -17.34
C LEU A 216 22.13 -4.69 -17.46
N ILE A 217 21.93 -3.47 -16.98
CA ILE A 217 22.95 -2.42 -16.95
C ILE A 217 23.49 -2.28 -15.52
N GLU A 218 22.59 -2.13 -14.56
CA GLU A 218 22.94 -1.87 -13.16
C GLU A 218 21.87 -2.43 -12.23
N VAL A 219 22.30 -2.92 -11.07
CA VAL A 219 21.42 -3.17 -9.92
C VAL A 219 21.82 -2.12 -8.88
N GLY A 220 20.88 -1.27 -8.52
CA GLY A 220 21.06 -0.29 -7.44
C GLY A 220 21.05 -0.97 -6.07
N ASP A 221 20.70 -0.23 -5.03
CA ASP A 221 20.60 -0.76 -3.67
C ASP A 221 19.46 -1.79 -3.58
N PHE A 222 19.79 -3.06 -3.77
CA PHE A 222 18.86 -4.18 -3.65
C PHE A 222 19.07 -4.90 -2.32
N ALA A 223 18.27 -4.53 -1.32
CA ALA A 223 18.39 -5.07 0.02
C ALA A 223 17.03 -5.16 0.73
N PRO A 224 16.89 -6.08 1.72
CA PRO A 224 15.77 -6.03 2.65
C PRO A 224 15.82 -4.74 3.47
N ASP A 225 14.75 -3.95 3.43
CA ASP A 225 14.66 -2.75 4.25
C ASP A 225 14.11 -3.09 5.64
N LEU A 226 15.03 -3.17 6.60
CA LEU A 226 14.71 -3.52 7.98
C LEU A 226 13.86 -2.45 8.66
N GLN A 227 13.86 -1.19 8.21
CA GLN A 227 13.13 -0.10 8.86
C GLN A 227 11.61 -0.32 8.83
N PHE A 228 11.12 -1.03 7.83
CA PHE A 228 9.69 -1.34 7.67
C PHE A 228 9.23 -2.56 8.45
N ILE A 229 10.14 -3.34 9.03
CA ILE A 229 9.76 -4.48 9.86
C ILE A 229 9.01 -3.99 11.09
N LYS A 230 7.79 -4.50 11.25
CA LYS A 230 6.97 -4.42 12.46
C LYS A 230 6.55 -5.82 12.84
N ASN A 231 7.29 -6.42 13.76
CA ASN A 231 7.05 -7.77 14.27
C ASN A 231 6.25 -7.78 15.58
N GLN A 232 5.70 -6.62 15.94
CA GLN A 232 4.71 -6.45 16.98
C GLN A 232 3.74 -5.34 16.56
N ILE A 233 2.45 -5.65 16.48
CA ILE A 233 1.40 -4.68 16.16
C ILE A 233 0.47 -4.57 17.36
N ARG A 234 0.34 -3.37 17.92
CA ARG A 234 -0.61 -3.07 18.98
C ARG A 234 -1.74 -2.22 18.42
N VAL A 235 -2.97 -2.67 18.62
CA VAL A 235 -4.19 -1.92 18.32
C VAL A 235 -4.79 -1.45 19.63
N ILE A 236 -5.02 -0.15 19.75
CA ILE A 236 -5.76 0.52 20.82
C ILE A 236 -7.08 0.96 20.20
N GLY A 237 -8.15 0.29 20.61
CA GLY A 237 -9.50 0.50 20.09
C GLY A 237 -10.23 1.70 20.73
N GLY A 238 -11.55 1.62 20.83
CA GLY A 238 -12.37 2.54 21.63
C GLY A 238 -12.49 2.11 23.10
N VAL A 239 -13.16 2.95 23.88
CA VAL A 239 -13.50 2.67 25.30
C VAL A 239 -14.92 2.12 25.39
N ILE A 240 -15.09 0.99 26.05
CA ILE A 240 -16.38 0.37 26.35
C ILE A 240 -16.57 0.40 27.85
N ASP A 241 -17.61 1.08 28.32
CA ASP A 241 -17.94 1.21 29.74
C ASP A 241 -16.73 1.59 30.62
N GLY A 242 -15.87 2.48 30.12
CA GLY A 242 -14.67 2.96 30.83
C GLY A 242 -13.41 2.10 30.66
N VAL A 243 -13.50 0.95 29.99
CA VAL A 243 -12.35 0.07 29.72
C VAL A 243 -11.91 0.17 28.26
N GLN A 244 -10.61 0.39 28.07
CA GLN A 244 -9.98 0.53 26.76
C GLN A 244 -9.82 -0.84 26.08
N VAL A 245 -10.26 -0.97 24.83
CA VAL A 245 -9.98 -2.17 24.00
C VAL A 245 -8.52 -2.12 23.55
N ILE A 246 -7.76 -3.19 23.80
CA ILE A 246 -6.34 -3.30 23.47
C ILE A 246 -6.03 -4.73 23.02
N TYR A 247 -5.30 -4.88 21.92
CA TYR A 247 -4.74 -6.17 21.51
C TYR A 247 -3.38 -6.00 20.85
N THR A 248 -2.45 -6.90 21.17
CA THR A 248 -1.09 -6.92 20.59
C THR A 248 -0.82 -8.24 19.87
N ALA A 249 -0.64 -8.19 18.56
CA ALA A 249 -0.15 -9.32 17.76
C ALA A 249 1.39 -9.34 17.80
N ASN A 250 1.97 -10.53 18.00
CA ASN A 250 3.42 -10.76 18.02
C ASN A 250 3.79 -11.75 16.92
N ASP A 251 4.89 -11.49 16.22
CA ASP A 251 5.52 -12.51 15.38
C ASP A 251 6.28 -13.55 16.22
N THR A 252 6.86 -14.55 15.57
CA THR A 252 7.67 -15.59 16.19
C THR A 252 8.83 -15.03 17.01
N ALA A 253 9.14 -15.69 18.14
CA ALA A 253 10.30 -15.35 18.96
C ALA A 253 11.62 -15.36 18.18
N ALA A 254 11.72 -16.22 17.15
CA ALA A 254 12.88 -16.26 16.26
C ALA A 254 13.03 -14.96 15.45
N ASN A 255 11.95 -14.46 14.84
CA ASN A 255 11.97 -13.18 14.12
C ASN A 255 12.34 -12.02 15.05
N GLN A 256 11.73 -11.96 16.24
CA GLN A 256 12.02 -10.93 17.24
C GLN A 256 13.46 -10.99 17.77
N THR A 257 14.05 -12.19 17.86
CA THR A 257 15.47 -12.35 18.21
C THR A 257 16.39 -11.84 17.09
N ILE A 258 16.03 -12.08 15.83
CA ILE A 258 16.85 -11.67 14.67
C ILE A 258 16.79 -10.15 14.45
N TYR A 259 15.60 -9.54 14.50
CA TYR A 259 15.39 -8.13 14.11
C TYR A 259 15.18 -7.17 15.29
N GLY A 260 15.09 -7.70 16.51
CA GLY A 260 14.62 -6.98 17.70
C GLY A 260 13.10 -6.78 17.69
N THR A 261 12.51 -6.48 18.84
CA THR A 261 11.08 -6.13 18.93
C THR A 261 10.84 -4.74 18.35
N ARG A 262 10.11 -4.68 17.23
CA ARG A 262 9.75 -3.45 16.51
C ARG A 262 8.23 -3.28 16.53
N ARG A 263 7.76 -2.42 17.44
CA ARG A 263 6.33 -2.16 17.66
C ARG A 263 5.79 -1.08 16.72
N GLU A 264 4.59 -1.30 16.17
CA GLU A 264 3.71 -0.25 15.66
C GLU A 264 2.44 -0.21 16.50
N THR A 265 2.03 0.98 16.91
CA THR A 265 0.78 1.20 17.66
C THR A 265 -0.20 1.92 16.76
N ILE A 266 -1.41 1.37 16.68
CA ILE A 266 -2.53 1.87 15.90
C ILE A 266 -3.63 2.26 16.87
N ASN A 267 -4.11 3.49 16.77
CA ASN A 267 -5.24 3.97 17.55
C ASN A 267 -6.44 4.09 16.61
N ASP A 268 -7.54 3.40 16.96
CA ASP A 268 -8.79 3.40 16.20
C ASP A 268 -9.98 3.23 17.16
N ASP A 269 -10.57 4.36 17.55
CA ASP A 269 -11.71 4.39 18.49
C ASP A 269 -12.97 3.69 17.96
N GLY A 270 -13.04 3.42 16.64
CA GLY A 270 -14.13 2.66 16.04
C GLY A 270 -14.09 1.17 16.39
N ILE A 271 -12.94 0.67 16.86
CA ILE A 271 -12.77 -0.73 17.24
C ILE A 271 -13.24 -0.94 18.67
N ILE A 272 -14.50 -1.36 18.81
CA ILE A 272 -15.17 -1.60 20.09
C ILE A 272 -15.22 -3.08 20.48
N THR A 273 -14.35 -3.95 19.93
CA THR A 273 -14.25 -5.35 20.39
C THR A 273 -12.81 -5.84 20.33
N THR A 274 -12.43 -6.71 21.25
CA THR A 274 -11.11 -7.36 21.28
C THR A 274 -10.86 -8.24 20.05
N ALA A 275 -11.91 -8.89 19.53
CA ALA A 275 -11.85 -9.69 18.31
C ALA A 275 -11.52 -8.84 17.07
N ALA A 276 -12.19 -7.71 16.87
CA ALA A 276 -11.88 -6.80 15.76
C ALA A 276 -10.46 -6.20 15.89
N ALA A 277 -10.05 -5.84 17.11
CA ALA A 277 -8.69 -5.38 17.37
C ALA A 277 -7.65 -6.46 17.02
N LYS A 278 -7.95 -7.73 17.33
CA LYS A 278 -7.12 -8.88 16.98
C LYS A 278 -7.01 -9.10 15.48
N GLU A 279 -8.13 -9.11 14.76
CA GLU A 279 -8.14 -9.31 13.31
C GLU A 279 -7.32 -8.23 12.59
N LEU A 280 -7.46 -6.97 13.00
CA LEU A 280 -6.66 -5.88 12.46
C LEU A 280 -5.16 -6.03 12.79
N ALA A 281 -4.84 -6.34 14.05
CA ALA A 281 -3.45 -6.52 14.48
C ALA A 281 -2.75 -7.66 13.72
N ASP A 282 -3.44 -8.80 13.56
CA ASP A 282 -2.92 -9.97 12.84
C ASP A 282 -2.79 -9.69 11.34
N PHE A 283 -3.74 -8.98 10.74
CA PHE A 283 -3.68 -8.54 9.33
C PHE A 283 -2.43 -7.70 9.08
N ILE A 284 -2.23 -6.63 9.85
CA ILE A 284 -1.10 -5.71 9.66
C ILE A 284 0.23 -6.39 10.00
N LEU A 285 0.24 -7.27 11.00
CA LEU A 285 1.42 -8.06 11.33
C LEU A 285 1.82 -8.95 10.15
N SER A 286 0.85 -9.58 9.49
CA SER A 286 1.13 -10.46 8.35
C SER A 286 1.79 -9.73 7.18
N GLU A 287 1.49 -8.44 6.99
CA GLU A 287 2.09 -7.59 5.96
C GLU A 287 3.49 -7.07 6.33
N LYS A 288 3.71 -6.74 7.60
CA LYS A 288 4.90 -5.99 8.05
C LYS A 288 5.94 -6.79 8.82
N LYS A 289 5.67 -8.06 9.15
CA LYS A 289 6.60 -8.90 9.93
C LYS A 289 7.91 -9.21 9.18
N ASP A 290 7.87 -9.22 7.85
CA ASP A 290 9.00 -9.52 6.99
C ASP A 290 9.50 -8.23 6.31
N PRO A 291 10.82 -8.02 6.19
CA PRO A 291 11.34 -6.85 5.52
C PRO A 291 10.99 -6.92 4.03
N PRO A 292 10.37 -5.87 3.45
CA PRO A 292 10.24 -5.79 2.01
C PRO A 292 11.64 -5.72 1.40
N THR A 293 11.88 -6.49 0.35
CA THR A 293 13.08 -6.32 -0.47
C THR A 293 12.83 -5.18 -1.43
N ILE A 294 13.55 -4.07 -1.27
CA ILE A 294 13.45 -2.88 -2.11
C ILE A 294 14.70 -2.83 -2.97
N GLY A 295 14.55 -2.37 -4.21
CA GLY A 295 15.69 -1.95 -4.99
C GLY A 295 15.33 -1.57 -6.41
N ASP A 296 16.29 -0.91 -7.05
CA ASP A 296 16.15 -0.41 -8.40
C ASP A 296 17.01 -1.27 -9.34
N VAL A 297 16.45 -1.63 -10.50
CA VAL A 297 17.16 -2.41 -11.51
C VAL A 297 17.08 -1.67 -12.83
N LYS A 298 18.23 -1.29 -13.37
CA LYS A 298 18.36 -0.59 -14.65
C LYS A 298 18.72 -1.57 -15.76
N GLY A 299 17.94 -1.55 -16.82
CA GLY A 299 18.16 -2.32 -18.03
C GLY A 299 18.03 -1.48 -19.29
N LEU A 300 18.23 -2.09 -20.45
CA LEU A 300 17.85 -1.48 -21.74
C LEU A 300 16.35 -1.20 -21.77
N LEU A 301 15.94 -0.22 -22.59
CA LEU A 301 14.56 0.22 -22.74
C LEU A 301 13.58 -0.96 -22.93
N LEU A 302 12.67 -1.10 -21.98
CA LEU A 302 11.60 -2.10 -21.97
C LEU A 302 10.35 -1.49 -22.61
N ALA A 303 10.00 -1.94 -23.81
CA ALA A 303 8.99 -1.26 -24.61
C ALA A 303 7.54 -1.55 -24.20
N THR A 304 7.29 -2.62 -23.46
CA THR A 304 5.92 -3.10 -23.17
C THR A 304 5.51 -2.99 -21.71
N ILE A 305 6.44 -2.68 -20.82
CA ILE A 305 6.21 -2.59 -19.40
C ILE A 305 5.09 -1.60 -19.08
N GLN A 306 4.22 -1.98 -18.17
CA GLN A 306 3.18 -1.13 -17.60
C GLN A 306 3.31 -1.10 -16.08
N PRO A 307 2.76 -0.06 -15.42
CA PRO A 307 2.75 0.00 -13.97
C PRO A 307 2.08 -1.23 -13.32
N GLY A 308 2.64 -1.74 -12.23
CA GLY A 308 2.05 -2.81 -11.42
C GLY A 308 2.26 -4.22 -11.96
N GLU A 309 2.80 -4.37 -13.17
CA GLU A 309 3.15 -5.66 -13.74
C GLU A 309 4.29 -6.33 -12.98
N LYS A 310 4.32 -7.66 -13.04
CA LYS A 310 5.51 -8.43 -12.72
C LYS A 310 6.37 -8.58 -13.98
N ILE A 311 7.67 -8.30 -13.86
CA ILE A 311 8.65 -8.68 -14.89
C ILE A 311 9.65 -9.66 -14.31
N ARG A 312 10.32 -10.40 -15.20
CA ARG A 312 11.40 -11.27 -14.78
C ARG A 312 12.69 -10.48 -14.60
N LEU A 313 13.29 -10.64 -13.43
CA LEU A 313 14.58 -10.04 -13.11
C LEU A 313 15.56 -11.13 -12.70
N SER A 314 16.83 -10.93 -13.04
CA SER A 314 17.91 -11.81 -12.61
C SER A 314 19.24 -11.06 -12.59
N SER A 315 19.90 -11.06 -11.43
CA SER A 315 21.32 -10.70 -11.29
C SER A 315 21.94 -11.53 -10.16
N PRO A 316 22.38 -12.77 -10.45
CA PRO A 316 22.94 -13.65 -9.43
C PRO A 316 24.18 -13.07 -8.74
N LEU A 317 24.97 -12.24 -9.44
CA LEU A 317 26.16 -11.60 -8.88
C LEU A 317 25.81 -10.54 -7.82
N GLU A 318 24.67 -9.89 -7.95
CA GLU A 318 24.18 -8.83 -7.04
C GLU A 318 23.13 -9.36 -6.04
N ASN A 319 23.09 -10.69 -5.83
CA ASN A 319 22.10 -11.38 -4.99
C ASN A 319 20.62 -11.18 -5.39
N LEU A 320 20.35 -10.70 -6.60
CA LEU A 320 19.00 -10.65 -7.17
C LEU A 320 18.66 -12.01 -7.77
N GLN A 321 17.93 -12.81 -7.00
CA GLN A 321 17.53 -14.16 -7.43
C GLN A 321 16.71 -14.11 -8.72
N PRO A 322 16.87 -15.06 -9.65
CA PRO A 322 16.02 -15.14 -10.83
C PRO A 322 14.55 -15.34 -10.42
N GLY A 323 13.67 -14.40 -10.75
CA GLY A 323 12.29 -14.43 -10.31
C GLY A 323 11.39 -13.42 -11.02
N ALA A 324 10.09 -13.51 -10.79
CA ALA A 324 9.12 -12.51 -11.22
C ALA A 324 8.89 -11.52 -10.07
N TYR A 325 9.24 -10.26 -10.30
CA TYR A 325 9.18 -9.20 -9.30
C TYR A 325 8.13 -8.18 -9.70
N ARG A 326 7.31 -7.75 -8.72
CA ARG A 326 6.30 -6.70 -8.92
C ARG A 326 7.02 -5.37 -9.09
N ILE A 327 6.70 -4.68 -10.18
CA ILE A 327 7.21 -3.35 -10.48
C ILE A 327 6.20 -2.32 -10.01
N ILE A 328 6.63 -1.41 -9.15
CA ILE A 328 5.75 -0.36 -8.61
C ILE A 328 5.81 0.87 -9.48
N THR A 329 7.04 1.29 -9.78
CA THR A 329 7.32 2.36 -10.73
C THR A 329 8.36 1.89 -11.73
N HIS A 330 8.28 2.43 -12.93
CA HIS A 330 9.35 2.34 -13.90
C HIS A 330 9.68 3.73 -14.43
N THR A 331 10.92 3.92 -14.83
CA THR A 331 11.42 5.16 -15.39
C THR A 331 12.13 4.87 -16.70
N HIS A 332 11.62 5.42 -17.79
CA HIS A 332 12.31 5.45 -19.07
C HIS A 332 13.23 6.67 -19.12
N GLU A 333 14.49 6.45 -19.46
CA GLU A 333 15.50 7.48 -19.69
C GLU A 333 16.04 7.33 -21.10
N ILE A 334 15.87 8.38 -21.91
CA ILE A 334 16.23 8.41 -23.34
C ILE A 334 17.07 9.66 -23.56
N GLY A 335 18.29 9.50 -24.07
CA GLY A 335 19.18 10.61 -24.38
C GLY A 335 20.53 10.14 -24.90
N ASP A 336 21.54 11.01 -24.78
CA ASP A 336 22.90 10.73 -25.27
C ASP A 336 23.56 9.51 -24.63
N GLU A 337 23.18 9.17 -23.39
CA GLU A 337 23.71 8.00 -22.67
C GLU A 337 23.13 6.67 -23.19
N GLY A 338 21.98 6.72 -23.88
CA GLY A 338 21.28 5.54 -24.39
C GLY A 338 19.79 5.52 -24.08
N LEU A 339 19.20 4.33 -24.22
CA LEU A 339 17.78 4.06 -23.99
C LEU A 339 17.65 3.05 -22.85
N PHE A 340 17.21 3.51 -21.69
CA PHE A 340 17.17 2.71 -20.48
C PHE A 340 15.80 2.68 -19.84
N THR A 341 15.52 1.60 -19.13
CA THR A 341 14.42 1.52 -18.16
C THR A 341 14.98 1.15 -16.81
N THR A 342 14.71 1.98 -15.80
CA THR A 342 14.92 1.63 -14.39
C THR A 342 13.60 1.20 -13.81
N VAL A 343 13.53 0.00 -13.23
CA VAL A 343 12.35 -0.49 -12.52
C VAL A 343 12.59 -0.48 -11.03
N LYS A 344 11.59 -0.05 -10.26
CA LYS A 344 11.61 -0.15 -8.80
C LYS A 344 10.83 -1.38 -8.35
N ILE A 345 11.51 -2.25 -7.63
CA ILE A 345 10.97 -3.49 -7.09
C ILE A 345 10.47 -3.25 -5.68
N ASN A 346 9.20 -3.59 -5.43
CA ASN A 346 8.55 -3.55 -4.11
C ASN A 346 8.55 -2.16 -3.43
N LYS A 347 7.68 -2.00 -2.42
CA LYS A 347 7.21 -0.69 -1.92
C LYS A 347 8.36 0.27 -1.61
N GLU A 348 8.30 1.48 -2.18
CA GLU A 348 9.30 2.54 -1.96
C GLU A 348 9.55 2.76 -0.46
N SER A 349 10.77 3.13 -0.10
CA SER A 349 11.00 3.71 1.22
C SER A 349 10.06 4.91 1.38
N LYS A 350 9.28 4.96 2.47
CA LYS A 350 8.46 6.13 2.81
C LYS A 350 9.31 7.39 2.64
N ARG A 351 8.98 8.21 1.63
CA ARG A 351 9.60 9.52 1.45
C ARG A 351 9.48 10.30 2.76
N VAL A 352 10.42 11.18 3.07
CA VAL A 352 10.37 11.99 4.30
C VAL A 352 9.01 12.68 4.45
N SER A 353 8.39 13.09 3.34
CA SER A 353 7.01 13.60 3.29
C SER A 353 5.96 12.62 3.81
N HIS A 354 6.04 11.33 3.50
CA HIS A 354 5.13 10.29 4.00
C HIS A 354 5.36 10.04 5.49
N VAL A 355 6.62 10.00 5.93
CA VAL A 355 6.96 9.87 7.35
C VAL A 355 6.45 11.08 8.15
N LEU A 356 6.58 12.28 7.59
CA LEU A 356 6.06 13.52 8.19
C LEU A 356 4.53 13.57 8.18
N LYS A 357 3.86 13.17 7.08
CA LYS A 357 2.40 13.09 6.99
C LYS A 357 1.85 12.08 8.00
N GLU A 358 2.41 10.88 8.07
CA GLU A 358 2.06 9.89 9.08
C GLU A 358 2.32 10.41 10.49
N ARG A 359 3.44 11.11 10.71
CA ARG A 359 3.73 11.69 12.01
C ARG A 359 2.72 12.77 12.39
N ILE A 360 2.36 13.66 11.47
CA ILE A 360 1.35 14.71 11.69
C ILE A 360 -0.01 14.07 11.96
N GLN A 361 -0.41 13.08 11.16
CA GLN A 361 -1.64 12.32 11.38
C GLN A 361 -1.65 11.60 12.73
N ARG A 362 -0.52 10.96 13.11
CA ARG A 362 -0.37 10.34 14.43
C ARG A 362 -0.45 11.36 15.54
N GLU A 363 0.23 12.51 15.42
CA GLU A 363 0.18 13.59 16.41
C GLU A 363 -1.22 14.18 16.54
N HIS A 364 -1.96 14.32 15.43
CA HIS A 364 -3.34 14.79 15.43
C HIS A 364 -4.32 13.77 16.04
N ARG A 365 -4.14 12.47 15.77
CA ARG A 365 -4.90 11.39 16.41
C ARG A 365 -4.57 11.20 17.89
N ARG A 366 -3.35 11.56 18.30
CA ARG A 366 -2.89 11.43 19.69
C ARG A 366 -3.52 12.47 20.62
N THR A 367 -4.09 13.54 20.09
CA THR A 367 -4.74 14.59 20.89
C THR A 367 -6.10 14.19 21.46
N ASP A 368 -6.77 13.16 20.91
CA ASP A 368 -8.15 12.83 21.29
C ASP A 368 -8.36 11.39 21.85
N ALA A 369 -7.44 10.44 21.60
CA ALA A 369 -7.60 9.07 22.09
C ALA A 369 -7.25 8.93 23.59
N SER A 370 -8.14 8.33 24.38
CA SER A 370 -7.84 7.83 25.73
C SER A 370 -6.68 6.85 25.65
N GLY A 371 -5.49 7.28 26.05
CA GLY A 371 -4.29 6.46 25.93
C GLY A 371 -4.39 5.19 26.78
N ASN A 372 -3.79 4.11 26.28
CA ASN A 372 -3.39 2.97 27.11
C ASN A 372 -2.32 3.43 28.13
N VAL A 373 -2.77 4.06 29.22
CA VAL A 373 -1.92 4.72 30.23
C VAL A 373 -0.97 3.72 30.90
N ASP A 374 -1.43 2.48 31.03
CA ASP A 374 -0.75 1.41 31.76
C ASP A 374 0.13 0.54 30.85
N ASP A 375 0.32 0.92 29.57
CA ASP A 375 1.13 0.22 28.56
C ASP A 375 0.76 -1.28 28.39
N LEU A 376 -0.51 -1.64 28.61
CA LEU A 376 -1.01 -3.02 28.51
C LEU A 376 -0.91 -3.54 27.06
N ASP A 377 -0.69 -4.84 26.90
CA ASP A 377 -0.68 -5.46 25.56
C ASP A 377 -2.04 -6.05 25.17
N TYR A 378 -2.88 -6.35 26.16
CA TYR A 378 -4.15 -7.05 25.98
C TYR A 378 -5.17 -6.46 26.96
N SER A 379 -6.42 -6.40 26.51
CA SER A 379 -7.59 -6.18 27.36
C SER A 379 -8.56 -7.34 27.16
N GLU A 380 -9.24 -7.74 28.21
CA GLU A 380 -10.46 -8.53 28.12
C GLU A 380 -11.58 -7.74 28.78
N ILE A 381 -12.74 -7.65 28.12
CA ILE A 381 -13.87 -6.86 28.61
C ILE A 381 -15.06 -7.80 28.73
N GLU A 382 -15.43 -8.09 29.98
CA GLU A 382 -16.62 -8.88 30.28
C GLU A 382 -17.82 -7.97 30.52
N LEU A 383 -18.79 -8.05 29.60
CA LEU A 383 -20.05 -7.34 29.69
C LEU A 383 -21.13 -8.28 30.22
N PHE A 384 -21.85 -7.87 31.25
CA PHE A 384 -22.95 -8.65 31.84
C PHE A 384 -24.28 -8.50 31.07
N ASN A 385 -24.23 -8.07 29.81
CA ASN A 385 -25.39 -8.01 28.91
C ASN A 385 -25.84 -9.40 28.43
N ILE A 386 -24.96 -10.40 28.55
CA ILE A 386 -25.23 -11.80 28.24
C ILE A 386 -24.79 -12.63 29.46
N PRO A 387 -25.49 -13.73 29.81
CA PRO A 387 -25.02 -14.62 30.88
C PRO A 387 -23.67 -15.25 30.50
N THR A 388 -22.59 -14.78 31.12
CA THR A 388 -21.23 -15.32 30.99
C THR A 388 -20.71 -15.84 32.34
N GLY A 389 -19.68 -16.69 32.29
CA GLY A 389 -19.02 -17.23 33.48
C GLY A 389 -19.86 -18.21 34.30
N VAL A 390 -19.43 -18.44 35.54
CA VAL A 390 -20.09 -19.31 36.52
C VAL A 390 -20.49 -18.48 37.73
N THR A 391 -21.78 -18.53 38.08
CA THR A 391 -22.33 -17.80 39.23
C THR A 391 -22.56 -18.74 40.43
N SER A 392 -22.34 -18.22 41.64
CA SER A 392 -22.71 -18.84 42.91
C SER A 392 -23.29 -17.77 43.82
N SER A 393 -24.57 -17.87 44.20
CA SER A 393 -25.31 -16.81 44.91
C SER A 393 -25.36 -15.44 44.19
N THR A 394 -24.96 -15.39 42.91
CA THR A 394 -25.08 -14.25 42.00
C THR A 394 -25.95 -14.61 40.79
N GLU A 395 -26.46 -13.60 40.09
CA GLU A 395 -27.20 -13.75 38.84
C GLU A 395 -26.89 -12.58 37.88
N ILE A 396 -26.89 -12.87 36.59
CA ILE A 396 -26.76 -11.86 35.53
C ILE A 396 -28.16 -11.59 34.97
N THR A 397 -28.74 -10.44 35.29
CA THR A 397 -30.10 -10.07 34.86
C THR A 397 -30.17 -8.57 34.60
N GLY A 398 -30.87 -8.17 33.52
CA GLY A 398 -31.02 -6.76 33.16
C GLY A 398 -29.71 -6.09 32.74
N GLY A 399 -28.73 -6.85 32.27
CA GLY A 399 -27.45 -6.33 31.81
C GLY A 399 -26.39 -6.12 32.91
N VAL A 400 -26.66 -6.57 34.14
CA VAL A 400 -25.77 -6.39 35.28
C VAL A 400 -25.61 -7.69 36.07
N LEU A 401 -24.44 -7.85 36.70
CA LEU A 401 -24.19 -8.87 37.72
C LEU A 401 -24.71 -8.37 39.08
N LYS A 402 -25.54 -9.16 39.75
CA LYS A 402 -26.07 -8.84 41.08
C LYS A 402 -26.20 -10.07 41.96
N LEU A 403 -26.42 -9.87 43.26
CA LEU A 403 -26.73 -10.95 44.20
C LEU A 403 -28.12 -11.53 43.94
N GLN A 404 -28.27 -12.85 44.13
CA GLN A 404 -29.60 -13.47 44.14
C GLN A 404 -30.42 -12.96 45.32
N THR A 405 -31.75 -12.97 45.17
CA THR A 405 -32.65 -12.47 46.23
C THR A 405 -32.48 -13.29 47.51
N GLY A 406 -32.09 -12.63 48.61
CA GLY A 406 -31.90 -13.25 49.94
C GLY A 406 -30.45 -13.57 50.28
N GLU A 407 -29.53 -13.45 49.33
CA GLU A 407 -28.10 -13.68 49.54
C GLU A 407 -27.41 -12.41 50.07
N SER A 408 -26.42 -12.59 50.95
CA SER A 408 -25.60 -11.49 51.51
C SER A 408 -24.22 -11.38 50.86
N SER A 409 -23.80 -12.40 50.12
CA SER A 409 -22.55 -12.47 49.37
C SER A 409 -22.71 -13.50 48.26
N GLY A 410 -21.84 -13.41 47.25
CA GLY A 410 -21.83 -14.38 46.17
C GLY A 410 -20.56 -14.21 45.33
N THR A 411 -20.33 -15.17 44.46
CA THR A 411 -19.14 -15.26 43.63
C THR A 411 -19.56 -15.35 42.17
N TRP A 412 -18.83 -14.65 41.32
CA TRP A 412 -18.87 -14.86 39.88
C TRP A 412 -17.45 -15.16 39.43
N VAL A 413 -17.30 -16.21 38.63
CA VAL A 413 -16.03 -16.62 38.06
C VAL A 413 -16.14 -16.44 36.56
N SER A 414 -15.26 -15.63 35.98
CA SER A 414 -15.21 -15.42 34.55
C SER A 414 -14.84 -16.71 33.80
N SER A 415 -14.97 -16.70 32.47
CA SER A 415 -14.29 -17.73 31.68
C SER A 415 -12.78 -17.60 31.85
N ALA A 416 -12.04 -18.68 31.63
CA ALA A 416 -10.58 -18.59 31.57
C ALA A 416 -10.18 -17.87 30.27
N TYR A 417 -9.49 -16.75 30.39
CA TYR A 417 -8.93 -16.04 29.24
C TYR A 417 -7.46 -16.39 29.10
N GLY A 418 -7.10 -16.80 27.89
CA GLY A 418 -5.73 -17.11 27.54
C GLY A 418 -5.60 -17.05 26.03
N PRO A 419 -4.83 -16.12 25.46
CA PRO A 419 -4.37 -16.28 24.09
C PRO A 419 -3.54 -17.55 24.08
N GLY A 420 -4.03 -18.59 23.39
CA GLY A 420 -3.39 -19.91 23.34
C GLY A 420 -1.88 -19.79 23.20
N ASP A 421 -1.16 -20.59 24.00
CA ASP A 421 0.29 -20.68 24.18
C ASP A 421 0.95 -19.70 25.20
N SER A 422 1.18 -20.25 26.39
CA SER A 422 2.31 -20.00 27.30
C SER A 422 2.78 -18.54 27.50
N ARG A 423 1.93 -17.68 28.05
CA ARG A 423 2.37 -16.33 28.47
C ARG A 423 2.58 -16.23 29.97
N ILE A 424 3.65 -15.53 30.32
CA ILE A 424 3.96 -15.05 31.67
C ILE A 424 3.27 -13.69 31.81
N PHE A 425 2.40 -13.52 32.80
CA PHE A 425 1.83 -12.21 33.12
C PHE A 425 2.85 -11.41 33.93
N GLU A 426 3.34 -10.30 33.39
CA GLU A 426 4.23 -9.38 34.14
C GLU A 426 3.44 -8.43 35.04
N SER A 427 2.27 -7.99 34.58
CA SER A 427 1.35 -7.13 35.33
C SER A 427 -0.09 -7.38 34.91
N VAL A 428 -1.02 -7.22 35.84
CA VAL A 428 -2.47 -7.25 35.59
C VAL A 428 -3.07 -5.99 36.19
N LYS A 429 -3.95 -5.34 35.42
CA LYS A 429 -4.83 -4.28 35.91
C LYS A 429 -6.27 -4.76 35.80
N VAL A 430 -7.05 -4.55 36.85
CA VAL A 430 -8.47 -4.86 36.86
C VAL A 430 -9.24 -3.59 37.17
N ASP A 431 -10.16 -3.24 36.30
CA ASP A 431 -11.08 -2.13 36.46
C ASP A 431 -12.50 -2.70 36.61
N LEU A 432 -13.23 -2.28 37.64
CA LEU A 432 -14.65 -2.63 37.85
C LEU A 432 -15.50 -1.39 37.66
N VAL A 433 -16.58 -1.52 36.88
CA VAL A 433 -17.52 -0.44 36.62
C VAL A 433 -18.91 -0.86 37.02
N GLY A 434 -19.52 -0.11 37.93
CA GLY A 434 -20.84 -0.40 38.48
C GLY A 434 -21.19 0.41 39.71
N ASP A 435 -22.41 0.22 40.21
CA ASP A 435 -22.90 0.84 41.44
C ASP A 435 -22.66 -0.06 42.65
N ASN A 436 -22.48 0.54 43.84
CA ASN A 436 -22.29 -0.18 45.12
C ASN A 436 -21.12 -1.17 45.15
N LEU A 437 -20.01 -0.84 44.48
CA LEU A 437 -18.75 -1.58 44.54
C LEU A 437 -18.04 -1.65 45.92
N PRO A 438 -18.30 -0.79 46.93
CA PRO A 438 -17.63 -0.91 48.23
C PRO A 438 -17.83 -2.30 48.86
N GLY A 439 -16.74 -3.02 49.09
CA GLY A 439 -16.75 -4.37 49.65
C GLY A 439 -16.65 -5.50 48.61
N ALA A 440 -16.69 -5.19 47.31
CA ALA A 440 -16.33 -6.15 46.27
C ALA A 440 -14.86 -6.54 46.39
N THR A 441 -14.57 -7.83 46.21
CA THR A 441 -13.22 -8.39 46.18
C THR A 441 -12.97 -8.97 44.80
N ILE A 442 -11.75 -8.78 44.31
CA ILE A 442 -11.31 -9.29 43.01
C ILE A 442 -10.14 -10.21 43.27
N GLU A 443 -10.26 -11.43 42.76
CA GLU A 443 -9.19 -12.42 42.80
C GLU A 443 -8.82 -12.75 41.35
N VAL A 444 -7.52 -12.70 41.04
CA VAL A 444 -6.99 -13.03 39.72
C VAL A 444 -6.16 -14.30 39.86
N SER A 445 -6.53 -15.32 39.11
CA SER A 445 -5.82 -16.61 39.07
C SER A 445 -5.21 -16.85 37.69
N TYR A 446 -3.95 -17.26 37.65
CA TYR A 446 -3.22 -17.58 36.41
C TYR A 446 -3.05 -19.09 36.18
N ASP A 447 -3.20 -19.90 37.22
CA ASP A 447 -2.98 -21.36 37.21
C ASP A 447 -4.27 -22.15 37.44
N SER A 448 -5.42 -21.48 37.36
CA SER A 448 -6.72 -22.04 37.74
C SER A 448 -6.82 -22.45 39.22
N GLY A 449 -5.86 -22.04 40.06
CA GLY A 449 -5.94 -22.13 41.51
C GLY A 449 -6.85 -21.02 42.03
N VAL A 450 -8.02 -21.39 42.56
CA VAL A 450 -8.84 -20.49 43.37
C VAL A 450 -8.16 -20.42 44.73
N SER A 451 -7.59 -19.26 45.08
CA SER A 451 -6.94 -19.03 46.38
C SER A 451 -7.92 -18.47 47.39
#